data_AF-A0A916WLC5-F1
#
_entry.id   AF-A0A916WLC5-F1
#
_cell.length_a   1.000
_cell.length_b   1.000
_cell.length_c   1.000
_cell.angle_alpha   90.00
_cell.angle_beta   90.00
_cell.angle_gamma   90.00
#
_symmetry.space_group_name_H-M   'P 1'
#
loop_
_entity.id
_entity.type
_entity.pdbx_description
1 polymer ?
#
loop_
_entity_poly.entity_id
_entity_poly.type
_entity_poly.pdbx_seq_one_letter_code
_entity_poly.pdbx_strand_id
1 'polypeptide(L)'
;MAERWIDVAMARLTPGQEFYPGAKLAELADKYSVSRERIRQVEVNVLRRLSWGIKQKSSLTAAVLDLVKDEVPDEQADAPLAWFATELGSQGCSSNFTQFMLEAFLLRNGTPRKIARQLSKEAMAPIRKIGRAKISARGRSTEQDEISEGVLKANAFVLEILKKAVWPQHLNKQPVDLTGFQPLRACRYDRPYYSKTLQRLVGFDSMGERRLIKALDSCTIVTEFVEQPVDIRYHYDGADRIYIPDLLVRTDTDLFFIIEVKGRTRLTDRETLAKAAAAQSHLGARSIGYCLVDENGFGLDDLRALTPDDEFMQQLGSLLEQKGEVQRWMFERAFERERLAWAYDQLQSAVLREGLLYETWLIERRDMPNRYIFDFRLRLS
;
A
#
# COMPACT_ATOMS: atom_id res chain seq x y z
N MET A 1 -7.54 -6.02 30.73
CA MET A 1 -8.12 -4.69 31.05
C MET A 1 -7.22 -3.52 30.66
N ALA A 2 -5.90 -3.58 30.85
CA ALA A 2 -4.96 -2.52 30.44
C ALA A 2 -4.94 -2.27 28.91
N GLU A 3 -5.00 -3.35 28.11
CA GLU A 3 -5.01 -3.31 26.63
C GLU A 3 -6.21 -2.53 26.07
N ARG A 4 -7.43 -2.79 26.58
CA ARG A 4 -8.65 -2.05 26.18
C ARG A 4 -8.54 -0.54 26.34
N TRP A 5 -7.72 -0.03 27.27
CA TRP A 5 -7.55 1.41 27.48
C TRP A 5 -6.61 2.06 26.46
N ILE A 6 -5.63 1.29 25.97
CA ILE A 6 -4.74 1.74 24.89
C ILE A 6 -5.54 1.81 23.59
N ASP A 7 -6.41 0.84 23.32
CA ASP A 7 -7.26 0.84 22.12
C ASP A 7 -8.23 2.04 22.09
N VAL A 8 -8.83 2.38 23.24
CA VAL A 8 -9.67 3.58 23.41
C VAL A 8 -8.86 4.86 23.20
N ALA A 9 -7.61 4.88 23.68
CA ALA A 9 -6.71 6.02 23.51
C ALA A 9 -6.29 6.20 22.04
N MET A 10 -5.89 5.11 21.37
CA MET A 10 -5.49 5.10 19.98
C MET A 10 -6.66 5.46 19.05
N ALA A 11 -7.88 5.00 19.36
CA ALA A 11 -9.10 5.38 18.63
C ALA A 11 -9.44 6.89 18.71
N ARG A 12 -8.90 7.64 19.68
CA ARG A 12 -9.19 9.07 19.88
C ARG A 12 -8.07 10.00 19.43
N LEU A 13 -6.84 9.50 19.41
CA LEU A 13 -5.61 10.28 19.23
C LEU A 13 -4.99 10.11 17.84
N THR A 14 -5.49 9.15 17.05
CA THR A 14 -4.97 8.89 15.71
C THR A 14 -5.83 9.63 14.67
N PRO A 15 -5.23 10.37 13.72
CA PRO A 15 -5.92 10.76 12.50
C PRO A 15 -6.39 9.51 11.73
N GLY A 16 -7.53 9.52 11.07
CA GLY A 16 -8.06 8.26 10.54
C GLY A 16 -9.02 8.29 9.36
N GLN A 17 -8.88 7.22 8.58
CA GLN A 17 -10.00 6.46 8.03
C GLN A 17 -10.11 5.04 8.63
N GLU A 18 -9.26 4.64 9.58
CA GLU A 18 -9.26 3.26 10.12
C GLU A 18 -9.47 3.13 11.63
N PHE A 19 -9.39 4.21 12.40
CA PHE A 19 -9.71 4.20 13.83
C PHE A 19 -10.54 5.42 14.20
N TYR A 20 -11.84 5.36 13.88
CA TYR A 20 -12.91 6.34 14.15
C TYR A 20 -12.49 7.72 14.68
N PRO A 21 -11.76 8.52 13.89
CA PRO A 21 -11.57 9.91 14.25
C PRO A 21 -12.91 10.62 14.18
N GLY A 22 -13.38 11.06 15.34
CA GLY A 22 -14.68 11.71 15.47
C GLY A 22 -15.81 10.79 15.93
N ALA A 23 -15.54 9.52 16.28
CA ALA A 23 -16.53 8.74 17.01
C ALA A 23 -16.99 9.50 18.25
N LYS A 24 -18.31 9.63 18.40
CA LYS A 24 -18.90 10.27 19.58
C LYS A 24 -18.52 9.43 20.80
N LEU A 25 -18.43 10.08 21.97
CA LEU A 25 -18.16 9.36 23.23
C LEU A 25 -19.15 8.21 23.47
N ALA A 26 -20.36 8.28 22.89
CA ALA A 26 -21.39 7.24 22.92
C ALA A 26 -21.00 6.01 22.10
N GLU A 27 -20.51 6.19 20.89
CA GLU A 27 -20.14 5.09 19.99
C GLU A 27 -18.95 4.28 20.53
N LEU A 28 -17.99 4.96 21.16
CA LEU A 28 -16.88 4.29 21.85
C LEU A 28 -17.32 3.63 23.15
N ALA A 29 -18.29 4.24 23.85
CA ALA A 29 -18.86 3.66 25.05
C ALA A 29 -19.53 2.31 24.74
N ASP A 30 -20.32 2.27 23.67
CA ASP A 30 -21.01 1.05 23.22
C ASP A 30 -20.00 0.00 22.73
N LYS A 31 -19.07 0.39 21.85
CA LYS A 31 -18.02 -0.51 21.30
C LYS A 31 -17.18 -1.19 22.38
N TYR A 32 -16.80 -0.44 23.41
CA TYR A 32 -15.95 -0.97 24.49
C TYR A 32 -16.76 -1.41 25.71
N SER A 33 -18.10 -1.38 25.63
CA SER A 33 -19.03 -1.74 26.70
C SER A 33 -18.73 -1.02 28.02
N VAL A 34 -18.46 0.29 27.95
CA VAL A 34 -18.17 1.17 29.09
C VAL A 34 -18.98 2.46 28.99
N SER A 35 -19.09 3.27 30.04
CA SER A 35 -19.85 4.51 29.96
C SER A 35 -19.15 5.60 29.12
N ARG A 36 -19.94 6.52 28.56
CA ARG A 36 -19.43 7.73 27.88
C ARG A 36 -18.44 8.52 28.73
N GLU A 37 -18.76 8.64 30.02
CA GLU A 37 -17.92 9.31 30.99
C GLU A 37 -16.62 8.55 31.23
N ARG A 38 -16.66 7.21 31.17
CA ARG A 38 -15.46 6.39 31.28
C ARG A 38 -14.51 6.57 30.10
N ILE A 39 -15.04 6.64 28.87
CA ILE A 39 -14.23 6.98 27.68
C ILE A 39 -13.60 8.36 27.82
N ARG A 40 -14.37 9.36 28.28
CA ARG A 40 -13.86 10.72 28.52
C ARG A 40 -12.72 10.76 29.55
N GLN A 41 -12.84 10.01 30.64
CA GLN A 41 -11.80 9.91 31.66
C GLN A 41 -10.50 9.30 31.12
N VAL A 42 -10.60 8.33 30.22
CA VAL A 42 -9.44 7.69 29.57
C VAL A 42 -8.73 8.69 28.66
N GLU A 43 -9.47 9.41 27.83
CA GLU A 43 -8.94 10.49 26.99
C GLU A 43 -8.18 11.52 27.83
N VAL A 44 -8.79 12.01 28.92
CA VAL A 44 -8.16 12.98 29.83
C VAL A 44 -6.89 12.40 30.47
N ASN A 45 -6.89 11.13 30.86
CA ASN A 45 -5.74 10.49 31.50
C ASN A 45 -4.58 10.29 30.51
N VAL A 46 -4.86 9.96 29.25
CA VAL A 46 -3.82 9.78 28.23
C VAL A 46 -3.20 11.12 27.86
N LEU A 47 -4.02 12.15 27.61
CA LEU A 47 -3.52 13.51 27.36
C LEU A 47 -2.68 14.03 28.53
N ARG A 48 -3.06 13.70 29.77
CA ARG A 48 -2.28 14.03 30.97
C ARG A 48 -0.92 13.31 30.99
N ARG A 49 -0.86 12.03 30.60
CA ARG A 49 0.40 11.27 30.51
C ARG A 49 1.32 11.82 29.42
N LEU A 50 0.77 12.14 28.25
CA LEU A 50 1.52 12.78 27.17
C LEU A 50 2.06 14.16 27.60
N SER A 51 1.23 14.95 28.29
CA SER A 51 1.64 16.24 28.87
C SER A 51 2.82 16.12 29.83
N TRP A 52 2.86 15.03 30.61
CA TRP A 52 3.97 14.75 31.53
C TRP A 52 5.24 14.35 30.76
N GLY A 53 5.10 13.54 29.71
CA GLY A 53 6.19 13.18 28.81
C GLY A 53 6.83 14.39 28.11
N ILE A 54 6.04 15.39 27.69
CA ILE A 54 6.55 16.61 27.02
C ILE A 54 7.52 17.40 27.93
N LYS A 55 7.34 17.34 29.26
CA LYS A 55 8.27 17.99 30.20
C LYS A 55 9.62 17.28 30.30
N GLN A 56 9.67 16.00 29.95
CA GLN A 56 10.90 15.23 29.85
C GLN A 56 11.42 15.35 28.41
N LYS A 57 12.55 16.05 28.22
CA LYS A 57 13.10 16.38 26.89
C LYS A 57 13.30 15.16 25.97
N SER A 58 13.36 13.94 26.52
CA SER A 58 13.58 12.66 25.82
C SER A 58 12.31 11.90 25.37
N SER A 59 11.10 12.45 25.52
CA SER A 59 9.89 11.72 25.11
C SER A 59 9.67 11.73 23.59
N LEU A 60 8.99 10.71 23.06
CA LEU A 60 8.62 10.63 21.64
C LEU A 60 7.76 11.84 21.20
N THR A 61 6.82 12.28 22.05
CA THR A 61 6.01 13.48 21.79
C THR A 61 6.88 14.73 21.74
N ALA A 62 7.93 14.78 22.55
CA ALA A 62 8.91 15.85 22.52
C ALA A 62 9.68 15.88 21.18
N ALA A 63 10.16 14.74 20.70
CA ALA A 63 10.87 14.62 19.42
C ALA A 63 9.97 14.96 18.22
N VAL A 64 8.71 14.52 18.22
CA VAL A 64 7.74 14.86 17.15
C VAL A 64 7.49 16.36 17.08
N LEU A 65 7.41 17.06 18.23
CA LEU A 65 7.21 18.50 18.25
C LEU A 65 8.43 19.29 17.76
N ASP A 66 9.64 18.75 17.90
CA ASP A 66 10.85 19.33 17.32
C ASP A 66 10.88 19.15 15.79
N LEU A 67 10.54 17.96 15.29
CA LEU A 67 10.45 17.70 13.85
C LEU A 67 9.41 18.59 13.15
N VAL A 68 8.25 18.79 13.78
CA VAL A 68 7.20 19.67 13.24
C VAL A 68 7.68 21.12 13.10
N LYS A 69 8.58 21.58 13.97
CA LYS A 69 9.15 22.93 13.90
C LYS A 69 10.01 23.11 12.64
N ASP A 70 10.74 22.07 12.26
CA ASP A 70 11.69 22.09 11.15
C ASP A 70 11.01 21.87 9.79
N GLU A 71 9.79 21.34 9.78
CA GLU A 71 9.00 21.00 8.57
C GLU A 71 7.96 22.07 8.20
N VAL A 72 7.85 23.19 8.93
CA VAL A 72 6.97 24.29 8.53
C VAL A 72 7.51 24.91 7.23
N PRO A 73 6.74 24.90 6.12
CA PRO A 73 7.19 25.52 4.89
C PRO A 73 7.46 27.01 5.08
N ASP A 74 8.50 27.56 4.44
CA ASP A 74 8.88 28.98 4.57
C ASP A 74 7.73 29.94 4.28
N GLU A 75 6.86 29.58 3.32
CA GLU A 75 5.65 30.34 2.94
C GLU A 75 4.58 30.40 4.06
N GLN A 76 4.70 29.58 5.10
CA GLN A 76 3.78 29.49 6.25
C GLN A 76 4.44 29.92 7.57
N ALA A 77 5.66 30.46 7.52
CA ALA A 77 6.45 30.85 8.69
C ALA A 77 5.77 31.91 9.57
N ASP A 78 4.90 32.75 8.99
CA ASP A 78 4.15 33.79 9.71
C ASP A 78 2.91 33.24 10.45
N ALA A 79 2.46 32.02 10.13
CA ALA A 79 1.26 31.42 10.74
C ALA A 79 1.41 29.89 11.01
N PRO A 80 2.50 29.43 11.66
CA PRO A 80 2.85 28.01 11.79
C PRO A 80 1.80 27.22 12.56
N LEU A 81 1.15 27.84 13.55
CA LEU A 81 0.11 27.20 14.36
C LEU A 81 -1.18 26.97 13.57
N ALA A 82 -1.54 27.89 12.67
CA ALA A 82 -2.74 27.76 11.84
C ALA A 82 -2.54 26.68 10.77
N TRP A 83 -1.36 26.64 10.16
CA TRP A 83 -0.95 25.57 9.25
C TRP A 83 -0.95 24.21 9.97
N PHE A 84 -0.27 24.10 11.10
CA PHE A 84 -0.16 22.84 11.84
C PHE A 84 -1.53 22.33 12.31
N ALA A 85 -2.39 23.24 12.77
CA ALA A 85 -3.74 22.89 13.17
C ALA A 85 -4.61 22.45 11.97
N THR A 86 -4.40 23.04 10.80
CA THR A 86 -5.06 22.64 9.54
C THR A 86 -4.59 21.27 9.07
N GLU A 87 -3.29 20.97 9.21
CA GLU A 87 -2.71 19.68 8.85
C GLU A 87 -3.20 18.56 9.79
N LEU A 88 -3.19 18.80 11.11
CA LEU A 88 -3.81 17.86 12.05
C LEU A 88 -5.30 17.67 11.78
N GLY A 89 -6.00 18.74 11.37
CA GLY A 89 -7.40 18.70 10.98
C GLY A 89 -7.67 17.96 9.66
N SER A 90 -6.78 18.07 8.66
CA SER A 90 -6.88 17.41 7.35
C SER A 90 -6.71 15.90 7.50
N GLN A 91 -5.86 15.49 8.44
CA GLN A 91 -5.65 14.09 8.82
C GLN A 91 -6.81 13.54 9.69
N GLY A 92 -7.73 14.40 10.15
CA GLY A 92 -8.91 13.98 10.92
C GLY A 92 -8.68 13.88 12.42
N CYS A 93 -7.65 14.51 12.99
CA CYS A 93 -7.47 14.53 14.44
C CYS A 93 -8.66 15.15 15.19
N SER A 94 -8.95 14.66 16.40
CA SER A 94 -10.00 15.25 17.23
C SER A 94 -9.65 16.68 17.68
N SER A 95 -10.66 17.54 17.81
CA SER A 95 -10.43 18.94 18.21
C SER A 95 -9.76 19.10 19.58
N ASN A 96 -9.98 18.17 20.50
CA ASN A 96 -9.30 18.13 21.80
C ASN A 96 -7.82 17.77 21.64
N PHE A 97 -7.50 16.81 20.78
CA PHE A 97 -6.13 16.40 20.52
C PHE A 97 -5.35 17.46 19.75
N THR A 98 -5.94 18.05 18.71
CA THR A 98 -5.33 19.17 17.98
C THR A 98 -5.04 20.34 18.92
N GLN A 99 -6.00 20.70 19.79
CA GLN A 99 -5.78 21.75 20.78
C GLN A 99 -4.66 21.40 21.76
N PHE A 100 -4.58 20.14 22.21
CA PHE A 100 -3.51 19.66 23.07
C PHE A 100 -2.14 19.76 22.40
N MET A 101 -2.01 19.34 21.14
CA MET A 101 -0.75 19.40 20.38
C MET A 101 -0.28 20.83 20.18
N LEU A 102 -1.20 21.77 19.92
CA LEU A 102 -0.87 23.19 19.82
C LEU A 102 -0.42 23.79 21.15
N GLU A 103 -1.12 23.48 22.25
CA GLU A 103 -0.72 23.94 23.59
C GLU A 103 0.64 23.35 23.99
N ALA A 104 0.89 22.08 23.67
CA ALA A 104 2.16 21.40 23.91
C ALA A 104 3.33 22.03 23.12
N PHE A 105 3.11 22.32 21.83
CA PHE A 105 4.10 22.98 20.97
C PHE A 105 4.47 24.37 21.52
N LEU A 106 3.48 25.18 21.91
CA LEU A 106 3.68 26.52 22.45
C LEU A 106 4.44 26.50 23.79
N LEU A 107 4.05 25.60 24.70
CA LEU A 107 4.71 25.42 25.99
C LEU A 107 6.19 25.03 25.82
N ARG A 108 6.49 24.16 24.86
CA ARG A 108 7.87 23.71 24.55
C ARG A 108 8.73 24.84 24.01
N ASN A 109 8.14 25.74 23.22
CA ASN A 109 8.81 26.93 22.69
C ASN A 109 8.81 28.12 23.68
N GLY A 110 8.62 27.86 24.98
CA GLY A 110 8.78 28.86 26.03
C GLY A 110 7.57 29.77 26.25
N THR A 111 6.44 29.53 25.58
CA THR A 111 5.23 30.34 25.77
C THR A 111 4.61 30.07 27.14
N PRO A 112 4.33 31.11 27.96
CA PRO A 112 3.67 30.94 29.25
C PRO A 112 2.33 30.20 29.10
N ARG A 113 2.03 29.28 30.02
CA ARG A 113 0.86 28.39 29.93
C ARG A 113 -0.47 29.09 29.69
N LYS A 114 -0.68 30.25 30.33
CA LYS A 114 -1.91 31.04 30.15
C LYS A 114 -2.05 31.56 28.72
N ILE A 115 -0.94 32.00 28.12
CA ILE A 115 -0.85 32.51 26.75
C ILE A 115 -0.96 31.33 25.76
N ALA A 116 -0.26 30.22 26.00
CA ALA A 116 -0.34 29.02 25.16
C ALA A 116 -1.77 28.47 25.04
N ARG A 117 -2.51 28.49 26.15
CA ARG A 117 -3.90 28.06 26.19
C ARG A 117 -4.85 29.03 25.47
N GLN A 118 -4.52 30.33 25.45
CA GLN A 118 -5.29 31.33 24.73
C GLN A 118 -5.06 31.19 23.22
N LEU A 119 -3.80 31.18 22.78
CA LEU A 119 -3.42 31.07 21.38
C LEU A 119 -3.90 29.76 20.73
N SER A 120 -3.81 28.63 21.44
CA SER A 120 -4.35 27.36 20.96
C SER A 120 -5.87 27.39 20.79
N LYS A 121 -6.61 28.11 21.66
CA LYS A 121 -8.06 28.28 21.47
C LYS A 121 -8.38 29.15 20.26
N GLU A 122 -7.63 30.23 20.05
CA GLU A 122 -7.82 31.15 18.92
C GLU A 122 -7.53 30.44 17.59
N ALA A 123 -6.43 29.68 17.51
CA ALA A 123 -6.08 28.86 16.35
C ALA A 123 -7.12 27.76 16.04
N MET A 124 -7.83 27.25 17.05
CA MET A 124 -8.87 26.24 16.89
C MET A 124 -10.22 26.79 16.40
N ALA A 125 -10.46 28.10 16.49
CA ALA A 125 -11.72 28.72 16.07
C ALA A 125 -12.06 28.51 14.59
N PRO A 126 -11.14 28.74 13.62
CA PRO A 126 -11.40 28.48 12.20
C PRO A 126 -11.64 27.00 11.89
N ILE A 127 -10.91 26.09 12.55
CA ILE A 127 -11.06 24.63 12.36
C ILE A 127 -12.43 24.14 12.84
N ARG A 128 -12.91 24.65 13.98
CA ARG A 128 -14.25 24.32 14.47
C ARG A 128 -15.36 24.82 13.52
N LYS A 129 -15.13 25.93 12.81
CA LYS A 129 -16.06 26.48 11.81
C LYS A 129 -16.08 25.61 10.54
N ILE A 130 -14.91 25.19 10.05
CA ILE A 130 -14.77 24.27 8.90
C ILE A 130 -15.33 22.87 9.23
N GLY A 131 -15.05 22.36 10.43
CA GLY A 131 -15.56 21.09 10.91
C GLY A 131 -17.09 21.07 11.00
N ARG A 132 -17.72 22.14 11.48
CA ARG A 132 -19.20 22.25 11.51
C ARG A 132 -19.81 22.28 10.11
N ALA A 133 -19.18 22.96 9.15
CA ALA A 133 -19.63 22.99 7.75
C ALA A 133 -19.51 21.61 7.06
N LYS A 134 -18.43 20.86 7.35
CA LYS A 134 -18.26 19.47 6.89
C LYS A 134 -19.23 18.51 7.59
N ILE A 135 -19.53 18.70 8.87
CA ILE A 135 -20.51 17.92 9.64
C ILE A 135 -21.94 18.21 9.15
N SER A 136 -22.29 19.45 8.80
CA SER A 136 -23.60 19.76 8.21
C SER A 136 -23.77 19.17 6.80
N ALA A 137 -22.67 18.99 6.06
CA ALA A 137 -22.67 18.29 4.77
C ALA A 137 -22.75 16.76 4.95
N ARG A 138 -22.09 16.20 5.99
CA ARG A 138 -22.15 14.76 6.36
C ARG A 138 -23.43 14.35 7.08
N GLY A 139 -24.11 15.27 7.77
CA GLY A 139 -25.32 14.99 8.55
C GLY A 139 -26.57 14.65 7.73
N ARG A 140 -26.46 14.53 6.40
CA ARG A 140 -27.51 14.01 5.52
C ARG A 140 -27.28 12.58 5.04
N SER A 141 -26.15 11.96 5.36
CA SER A 141 -25.87 10.56 5.02
C SER A 141 -25.51 9.78 6.29
N THR A 142 -26.59 9.48 7.04
CA THR A 142 -26.86 8.30 7.88
C THR A 142 -25.74 7.59 8.66
N GLU A 143 -26.00 7.49 9.97
CA GLU A 143 -25.51 6.46 10.89
C GLU A 143 -25.95 5.06 10.41
N GLN A 144 -24.99 4.17 10.11
CA GLN A 144 -25.07 2.70 10.19
C GLN A 144 -23.67 2.10 9.97
N ASP A 145 -23.45 0.88 10.45
CA ASP A 145 -22.21 0.08 10.46
C ASP A 145 -21.63 -0.25 9.06
N GLU A 146 -21.39 0.75 8.22
CA GLU A 146 -20.85 0.54 6.87
C GLU A 146 -19.32 0.68 6.87
N ILE A 147 -18.64 -0.42 6.54
CA ILE A 147 -17.22 -0.45 6.17
C ILE A 147 -16.98 0.69 5.16
N SER A 148 -15.98 1.55 5.43
CA SER A 148 -15.72 2.69 4.56
C SER A 148 -15.49 2.23 3.11
N GLU A 149 -15.97 3.01 2.14
CA GLU A 149 -15.84 2.68 0.71
C GLU A 149 -14.39 2.38 0.29
N GLY A 150 -13.40 3.03 0.93
CA GLY A 150 -11.98 2.77 0.72
C GLY A 150 -11.56 1.36 1.17
N VAL A 151 -12.03 0.92 2.33
CA VAL A 151 -11.78 -0.44 2.84
C VAL A 151 -12.53 -1.47 2.00
N LEU A 152 -13.76 -1.19 1.57
CA LEU A 152 -14.48 -2.08 0.64
C LEU A 152 -13.72 -2.24 -0.68
N LYS A 153 -13.18 -1.16 -1.24
CA LYS A 153 -12.35 -1.19 -2.44
C LYS A 153 -11.04 -1.97 -2.22
N ALA A 154 -10.39 -1.78 -1.08
CA ALA A 154 -9.17 -2.52 -0.72
C ALA A 154 -9.46 -4.02 -0.59
N ASN A 155 -10.53 -4.39 0.12
CA ASN A 155 -10.97 -5.77 0.26
C ASN A 155 -11.29 -6.40 -1.09
N ALA A 156 -12.09 -5.72 -1.93
CA ALA A 156 -12.40 -6.21 -3.27
C ALA A 156 -11.14 -6.42 -4.10
N PHE A 157 -10.23 -5.46 -4.10
CA PHE A 157 -8.97 -5.54 -4.84
C PHE A 157 -8.09 -6.71 -4.38
N VAL A 158 -7.88 -6.87 -3.08
CA VAL A 158 -7.06 -7.97 -2.53
C VAL A 158 -7.73 -9.33 -2.76
N LEU A 159 -9.05 -9.42 -2.64
CA LEU A 159 -9.80 -10.65 -2.95
C LEU A 159 -9.67 -11.05 -4.42
N GLU A 160 -9.71 -10.09 -5.35
CA GLU A 160 -9.50 -10.38 -6.77
C GLU A 160 -8.07 -10.90 -7.04
N ILE A 161 -7.06 -10.38 -6.34
CA ILE A 161 -5.69 -10.92 -6.42
C ILE A 161 -5.63 -12.33 -5.82
N LEU A 162 -6.26 -12.56 -4.66
CA LEU A 162 -6.28 -13.85 -3.97
C LEU A 162 -6.92 -14.95 -4.83
N LYS A 163 -8.01 -14.63 -5.55
CA LYS A 163 -8.69 -15.55 -6.47
C LYS A 163 -7.79 -16.01 -7.63
N LYS A 164 -6.82 -15.19 -8.02
CA LYS A 164 -5.85 -15.46 -9.11
C LYS A 164 -4.59 -16.17 -8.63
N ALA A 165 -4.45 -16.37 -7.31
CA ALA A 165 -3.31 -17.09 -6.79
C ALA A 165 -3.37 -18.56 -7.22
N VAL A 166 -2.24 -19.08 -7.70
CA VAL A 166 -2.07 -20.49 -7.99
C VAL A 166 -1.78 -21.20 -6.66
N TRP A 167 -2.71 -22.07 -6.26
CA TRP A 167 -2.61 -22.85 -5.02
C TRP A 167 -2.14 -24.28 -5.31
N PRO A 168 -1.39 -24.91 -4.39
CA PRO A 168 -1.10 -26.34 -4.49
C PRO A 168 -2.40 -27.16 -4.35
N GLN A 169 -2.42 -28.35 -4.94
CA GLN A 169 -3.59 -29.24 -4.93
C GLN A 169 -4.04 -29.64 -3.51
N HIS A 170 -3.12 -29.62 -2.55
CA HIS A 170 -3.39 -29.92 -1.15
C HIS A 170 -2.85 -28.80 -0.27
N LEU A 171 -3.76 -28.12 0.43
CA LEU A 171 -3.40 -27.19 1.51
C LEU A 171 -3.15 -28.01 2.77
N ASN A 172 -1.89 -28.10 3.17
CA ASN A 172 -1.49 -28.75 4.40
C ASN A 172 -1.82 -27.83 5.57
N LYS A 173 -2.44 -28.36 6.63
CA LYS A 173 -2.87 -27.55 7.80
C LYS A 173 -1.73 -27.21 8.76
N GLN A 174 -0.48 -27.49 8.39
CA GLN A 174 0.65 -27.12 9.23
C GLN A 174 0.84 -25.60 9.15
N PRO A 175 0.82 -24.89 10.29
CA PRO A 175 0.95 -23.44 10.29
C PRO A 175 2.32 -23.04 9.71
N VAL A 176 2.31 -22.14 8.73
CA VAL A 176 3.52 -21.45 8.28
C VAL A 176 3.88 -20.43 9.36
N ASP A 177 5.07 -20.57 9.93
CA ASP A 177 5.57 -19.61 10.91
C ASP A 177 6.15 -18.37 10.21
N LEU A 178 5.37 -17.28 10.20
CA LEU A 178 5.81 -16.01 9.63
C LEU A 178 6.87 -15.28 10.44
N THR A 179 7.06 -15.61 11.71
CA THR A 179 8.03 -14.88 12.55
C THR A 179 9.47 -15.05 12.03
N GLY A 180 9.72 -16.11 11.25
CA GLY A 180 10.98 -16.36 10.56
C GLY A 180 11.18 -15.60 9.24
N PHE A 181 10.16 -14.94 8.69
CA PHE A 181 10.29 -14.19 7.44
C PHE A 181 10.60 -12.72 7.76
N GLN A 182 11.84 -12.33 7.54
CA GLN A 182 12.31 -10.95 7.60
C GLN A 182 12.69 -10.49 6.19
N PRO A 183 12.62 -9.19 5.89
CA PRO A 183 13.10 -8.68 4.61
C PRO A 183 14.54 -9.11 4.36
N LEU A 184 14.78 -9.85 3.27
CA LEU A 184 16.10 -10.40 2.95
C LEU A 184 17.08 -9.35 2.40
N ARG A 185 16.56 -8.20 1.98
CA ARG A 185 17.36 -7.09 1.45
C ARG A 185 16.66 -5.75 1.65
N ALA A 186 17.46 -4.68 1.56
CA ALA A 186 16.93 -3.34 1.46
C ALA A 186 16.23 -3.11 0.10
N CYS A 187 15.18 -2.31 0.12
CA CYS A 187 14.48 -1.87 -1.09
C CYS A 187 15.08 -0.57 -1.63
N ARG A 188 14.83 -0.29 -2.91
CA ARG A 188 15.42 0.79 -3.71
C ARG A 188 15.03 2.19 -3.23
N TYR A 189 13.79 2.37 -2.76
CA TYR A 189 13.29 3.69 -2.38
C TYR A 189 13.62 4.01 -0.92
N ASP A 190 14.32 5.13 -0.71
CA ASP A 190 14.74 5.61 0.62
C ASP A 190 13.58 6.06 1.52
N ARG A 191 12.38 6.24 0.96
CA ARG A 191 11.17 6.68 1.69
C ARG A 191 10.21 5.49 1.88
N PRO A 192 10.36 4.70 2.94
CA PRO A 192 9.48 3.56 3.21
C PRO A 192 8.06 4.02 3.56
N TYR A 193 7.12 3.08 3.49
CA TYR A 193 5.73 3.30 3.88
C TYR A 193 5.49 2.81 5.31
N TYR A 194 4.86 3.61 6.17
CA TYR A 194 4.45 3.14 7.49
C TYR A 194 3.15 2.34 7.38
N SER A 195 3.21 1.04 7.66
CA SER A 195 2.07 0.13 7.70
C SER A 195 1.43 0.14 9.08
N LYS A 196 0.11 0.33 9.13
CA LYS A 196 -0.70 0.21 10.34
C LYS A 196 -0.97 -1.23 10.71
N THR A 197 -1.12 -2.12 9.74
CA THR A 197 -1.29 -3.55 9.99
C THR A 197 -0.06 -4.12 10.69
N LEU A 198 1.13 -3.74 10.26
CA LEU A 198 2.39 -4.29 10.79
C LEU A 198 3.05 -3.43 11.88
N GLN A 199 2.61 -2.19 12.07
CA GLN A 199 3.21 -1.22 12.99
C GLN A 199 4.72 -0.99 12.75
N ARG A 200 5.14 -0.99 11.48
CA ARG A 200 6.53 -0.75 11.07
C ARG A 200 6.62 -0.06 9.70
N LEU A 201 7.82 0.39 9.37
CA LEU A 201 8.18 0.84 8.03
C LEU A 201 8.37 -0.38 7.11
N VAL A 202 7.82 -0.29 5.90
CA VAL A 202 7.84 -1.30 4.84
C VAL A 202 8.52 -0.71 3.60
N GLY A 203 9.54 -1.40 3.10
CA GLY A 203 10.24 -1.03 1.87
C GLY A 203 9.49 -1.47 0.60
N PHE A 204 9.79 -0.83 -0.53
CA PHE A 204 9.30 -1.22 -1.86
C PHE A 204 10.31 -0.80 -2.94
N ASP A 205 10.34 -1.53 -4.06
CA ASP A 205 11.22 -1.31 -5.20
C ASP A 205 10.53 -0.62 -6.38
N SER A 206 9.20 -0.57 -6.36
CA SER A 206 8.39 0.08 -7.39
C SER A 206 7.17 0.79 -6.81
N MET A 207 6.64 1.75 -7.58
CA MET A 207 5.38 2.41 -7.23
C MET A 207 4.18 1.46 -7.30
N GLY A 208 4.27 0.39 -8.10
CA GLY A 208 3.28 -0.69 -8.15
C GLY A 208 3.23 -1.45 -6.82
N GLU A 209 4.38 -1.88 -6.32
CA GLU A 209 4.49 -2.49 -4.97
C GLU A 209 3.97 -1.55 -3.88
N ARG A 210 4.34 -0.27 -3.92
CA ARG A 210 3.84 0.73 -2.95
C ARG A 210 2.31 0.82 -2.95
N ARG A 211 1.68 0.76 -4.13
CA ARG A 211 0.22 0.77 -4.25
C ARG A 211 -0.38 -0.48 -3.63
N LEU A 212 0.20 -1.64 -3.92
CA LEU A 212 -0.25 -2.91 -3.37
C LEU A 212 -0.11 -2.95 -1.84
N ILE A 213 1.02 -2.51 -1.29
CA ILE A 213 1.24 -2.41 0.16
C ILE A 213 0.16 -1.56 0.83
N LYS A 214 -0.21 -0.41 0.24
CA LYS A 214 -1.30 0.43 0.76
C LYS A 214 -2.65 -0.29 0.74
N ALA A 215 -2.92 -1.07 -0.31
CA ALA A 215 -4.15 -1.85 -0.41
C ALA A 215 -4.19 -2.98 0.63
N LEU A 216 -3.07 -3.66 0.88
CA LEU A 216 -2.93 -4.68 1.92
C LEU A 216 -3.09 -4.07 3.32
N ASP A 217 -2.50 -2.91 3.58
CA ASP A 217 -2.59 -2.20 4.87
C ASP A 217 -4.02 -1.74 5.22
N SER A 218 -4.82 -1.45 4.21
CA SER A 218 -6.24 -1.07 4.36
C SER A 218 -7.21 -2.24 4.22
N CYS A 219 -6.73 -3.44 3.93
CA CYS A 219 -7.57 -4.62 3.75
C CYS A 219 -7.81 -5.31 5.09
N THR A 220 -9.07 -5.60 5.41
CA THR A 220 -9.43 -6.29 6.66
C THR A 220 -9.18 -7.80 6.62
N ILE A 221 -8.97 -8.36 5.43
CA ILE A 221 -8.70 -9.79 5.23
C ILE A 221 -7.23 -10.10 5.51
N VAL A 222 -6.35 -9.10 5.39
CA VAL A 222 -4.91 -9.26 5.59
C VAL A 222 -4.57 -9.00 7.05
N THR A 223 -3.92 -9.96 7.69
CA THR A 223 -3.47 -9.84 9.09
C THR A 223 -2.01 -9.46 9.19
N GLU A 224 -1.17 -9.97 8.29
CA GLU A 224 0.27 -9.73 8.25
C GLU A 224 0.80 -9.79 6.81
N PHE A 225 1.91 -9.12 6.54
CA PHE A 225 2.67 -9.27 5.31
C PHE A 225 4.13 -8.88 5.52
N VAL A 226 5.00 -9.34 4.62
CA VAL A 226 6.43 -9.04 4.64
C VAL A 226 6.96 -8.89 3.22
N GLU A 227 7.72 -7.83 3.01
CA GLU A 227 8.42 -7.54 1.77
C GLU A 227 9.69 -8.38 1.62
N GLN A 228 10.01 -8.75 0.37
CA GLN A 228 11.26 -9.42 0.02
C GLN A 228 11.56 -10.67 0.89
N PRO A 229 10.64 -11.63 1.00
CA PRO A 229 10.56 -12.49 2.19
C PRO A 229 11.38 -13.77 2.11
N VAL A 230 11.68 -14.26 0.89
CA VAL A 230 12.29 -15.58 0.68
C VAL A 230 13.15 -15.59 -0.57
N ASP A 231 14.24 -16.35 -0.56
CA ASP A 231 15.07 -16.61 -1.72
C ASP A 231 14.63 -17.90 -2.42
N ILE A 232 14.35 -17.81 -3.72
CA ILE A 232 13.91 -18.91 -4.55
C ILE A 232 14.96 -19.13 -5.63
N ARG A 233 15.57 -20.32 -5.62
CA ARG A 233 16.53 -20.71 -6.65
C ARG A 233 15.78 -21.16 -7.90
N TYR A 234 16.24 -20.70 -9.05
CA TYR A 234 15.70 -21.10 -10.35
C TYR A 234 16.82 -21.19 -11.38
N HIS A 235 16.63 -22.04 -12.39
CA HIS A 235 17.55 -22.16 -13.50
C HIS A 235 16.98 -21.39 -14.70
N TYR A 236 17.77 -20.49 -15.28
CA TYR A 236 17.35 -19.71 -16.44
C TYR A 236 18.55 -19.35 -17.31
N ASP A 237 18.40 -19.62 -18.61
CA ASP A 237 19.40 -19.34 -19.64
C ASP A 237 20.78 -19.95 -19.32
N GLY A 238 20.78 -21.23 -18.95
CA GLY A 238 21.99 -22.00 -18.65
C GLY A 238 22.66 -21.67 -17.32
N ALA A 239 22.07 -20.80 -16.48
CA ALA A 239 22.63 -20.37 -15.21
C ALA A 239 21.66 -20.53 -14.04
N ASP A 240 22.21 -20.88 -12.88
CA ASP A 240 21.48 -20.85 -11.61
C ASP A 240 21.38 -19.42 -11.10
N ARG A 241 20.18 -19.03 -10.68
CA ARG A 241 19.83 -17.67 -10.26
C ARG A 241 19.02 -17.70 -8.98
N ILE A 242 18.99 -16.55 -8.31
CA ILE A 242 18.18 -16.32 -7.11
C ILE A 242 17.14 -15.26 -7.43
N TYR A 243 15.90 -15.54 -7.06
CA TYR A 243 14.76 -14.65 -7.15
C TYR A 243 14.19 -14.42 -5.75
N ILE A 244 13.92 -13.17 -5.41
CA ILE A 244 13.26 -12.79 -4.16
C ILE A 244 11.92 -12.16 -4.54
N PRO A 245 10.77 -12.77 -4.18
CA PRO A 245 9.46 -12.22 -4.48
C PRO A 245 9.15 -10.92 -3.75
N ASP A 246 8.19 -10.16 -4.25
CA ASP A 246 7.88 -8.84 -3.69
C ASP A 246 7.25 -8.90 -2.29
N LEU A 247 6.18 -9.68 -2.10
CA LEU A 247 5.41 -9.71 -0.85
C LEU A 247 4.92 -11.11 -0.50
N LEU A 248 5.04 -11.53 0.76
CA LEU A 248 4.32 -12.65 1.37
C LEU A 248 3.22 -12.10 2.26
N VAL A 249 2.00 -12.61 2.09
CA VAL A 249 0.79 -12.11 2.76
C VAL A 249 0.13 -13.25 3.53
N ARG A 250 -0.38 -12.95 4.73
CA ARG A 250 -1.24 -13.80 5.55
C ARG A 250 -2.64 -13.24 5.64
N THR A 251 -3.63 -14.10 5.44
CA THR A 251 -5.05 -13.75 5.63
C THR A 251 -5.51 -14.01 7.06
N ASP A 252 -6.69 -13.50 7.41
CA ASP A 252 -7.44 -13.78 8.64
C ASP A 252 -7.87 -15.25 8.81
N THR A 253 -7.78 -16.01 7.72
CA THR A 253 -8.08 -17.44 7.62
C THR A 253 -6.82 -18.30 7.57
N ASP A 254 -5.65 -17.72 7.89
CA ASP A 254 -4.34 -18.38 7.87
C ASP A 254 -3.96 -18.97 6.51
N LEU A 255 -4.41 -18.36 5.42
CA LEU A 255 -3.88 -18.61 4.09
C LEU A 255 -2.66 -17.74 3.85
N PHE A 256 -1.64 -18.34 3.22
CA PHE A 256 -0.38 -17.67 2.89
C PHE A 256 -0.22 -17.62 1.39
N PHE A 257 0.12 -16.46 0.85
CA PHE A 257 0.40 -16.34 -0.57
C PHE A 257 1.43 -15.25 -0.87
N ILE A 258 2.21 -15.50 -1.91
CA ILE A 258 3.13 -14.54 -2.49
C ILE A 258 2.41 -13.72 -3.54
N ILE A 259 2.67 -12.41 -3.56
CA ILE A 259 2.30 -11.53 -4.66
C ILE A 259 3.58 -10.99 -5.29
N GLU A 260 3.76 -11.28 -6.57
CA GLU A 260 4.80 -10.71 -7.42
C GLU A 260 4.16 -9.64 -8.31
N VAL A 261 4.73 -8.43 -8.30
CA VAL A 261 4.28 -7.30 -9.12
C VAL A 261 5.22 -7.14 -10.33
N LYS A 262 4.64 -7.13 -11.52
CA LYS A 262 5.37 -6.87 -12.77
C LYS A 262 4.57 -5.93 -13.66
N GLY A 263 5.27 -5.00 -14.31
CA GLY A 263 4.63 -4.09 -15.26
C GLY A 263 3.86 -4.87 -16.33
N ARG A 264 2.69 -4.36 -16.71
CA ARG A 264 1.71 -5.06 -17.56
C ARG A 264 2.30 -5.76 -18.78
N THR A 265 3.24 -5.16 -19.50
CA THR A 265 3.84 -5.72 -20.71
C THR A 265 4.89 -6.82 -20.46
N ARG A 266 5.14 -7.20 -19.20
CA ARG A 266 6.20 -8.15 -18.80
C ARG A 266 5.65 -9.37 -18.07
N LEU A 267 4.33 -9.54 -18.01
CA LEU A 267 3.70 -10.66 -17.30
C LEU A 267 4.07 -12.00 -17.94
N THR A 268 4.26 -12.03 -19.26
CA THR A 268 4.60 -13.23 -20.03
C THR A 268 6.05 -13.26 -20.51
N ASP A 269 6.88 -12.36 -19.99
CA ASP A 269 8.32 -12.41 -20.22
C ASP A 269 8.86 -13.78 -19.77
N ARG A 270 9.73 -14.37 -20.59
CA ARG A 270 10.25 -15.71 -20.40
C ARG A 270 10.96 -15.89 -19.05
N GLU A 271 11.72 -14.90 -18.59
CA GLU A 271 12.36 -14.95 -17.28
C GLU A 271 11.32 -14.81 -16.16
N THR A 272 10.35 -13.91 -16.32
CA THR A 272 9.22 -13.77 -15.37
C THR A 272 8.46 -15.09 -15.21
N LEU A 273 8.16 -15.79 -16.31
CA LEU A 273 7.48 -17.09 -16.28
C LEU A 273 8.35 -18.19 -15.63
N ALA A 274 9.66 -18.19 -15.89
CA ALA A 274 10.59 -19.12 -15.23
C ALA A 274 10.64 -18.91 -13.71
N LYS A 275 10.67 -17.64 -13.26
CA LYS A 275 10.58 -17.29 -11.83
C LYS A 275 9.26 -17.74 -11.23
N ALA A 276 8.14 -17.49 -11.91
CA ALA A 276 6.82 -17.89 -11.46
C ALA A 276 6.70 -19.42 -11.30
N ALA A 277 7.19 -20.19 -12.27
CA ALA A 277 7.18 -21.66 -12.21
C ALA A 277 8.02 -22.19 -11.04
N ALA A 278 9.23 -21.65 -10.84
CA ALA A 278 10.08 -22.03 -9.72
C ALA A 278 9.43 -21.66 -8.37
N ALA A 279 8.80 -20.50 -8.28
CA ALA A 279 8.11 -20.05 -7.09
C ALA A 279 6.91 -20.95 -6.75
N GLN A 280 6.05 -21.25 -7.73
CA GLN A 280 4.91 -22.16 -7.54
C GLN A 280 5.35 -23.53 -7.02
N SER A 281 6.42 -24.09 -7.59
CA SER A 281 6.97 -25.37 -7.12
C SER A 281 7.52 -25.28 -5.70
N HIS A 282 8.35 -24.27 -5.41
CA HIS A 282 9.02 -24.08 -4.12
C HIS A 282 8.04 -23.76 -2.98
N LEU A 283 7.05 -22.91 -3.25
CA LEU A 283 6.07 -22.40 -2.28
C LEU A 283 4.91 -23.37 -2.10
N GLY A 284 4.49 -24.07 -3.17
CA GLY A 284 3.43 -25.07 -3.13
C GLY A 284 3.74 -26.21 -2.16
N ALA A 285 5.01 -26.61 -2.05
CA ALA A 285 5.47 -27.59 -1.05
C ALA A 285 5.23 -27.15 0.41
N ARG A 286 5.01 -25.86 0.65
CA ARG A 286 4.72 -25.25 1.97
C ARG A 286 3.29 -24.75 2.10
N SER A 287 2.40 -25.12 1.17
CA SER A 287 1.00 -24.65 1.16
C SER A 287 0.86 -23.13 1.01
N ILE A 288 1.85 -22.48 0.37
CA ILE A 288 1.84 -21.06 0.06
C ILE A 288 1.41 -20.89 -1.40
N GLY A 289 0.37 -20.09 -1.64
CA GLY A 289 -0.07 -19.72 -2.99
C GLY A 289 0.89 -18.72 -3.66
N TYR A 290 0.82 -18.62 -4.99
CA TYR A 290 1.63 -17.65 -5.74
C TYR A 290 0.78 -16.89 -6.75
N CYS A 291 0.88 -15.57 -6.76
CA CYS A 291 0.15 -14.70 -7.67
C CYS A 291 1.10 -13.73 -8.38
N LEU A 292 1.05 -13.72 -9.72
CA LEU A 292 1.79 -12.77 -10.55
C LEU A 292 0.79 -11.81 -11.20
N VAL A 293 0.91 -10.52 -10.87
CA VAL A 293 0.00 -9.47 -11.32
C VAL A 293 0.73 -8.18 -11.66
N ASP A 294 0.06 -7.30 -12.39
CA ASP A 294 0.44 -5.91 -12.51
C ASP A 294 -0.02 -5.07 -11.30
N GLU A 295 0.33 -3.79 -11.30
CA GLU A 295 -0.05 -2.88 -10.23
C GLU A 295 -1.57 -2.75 -10.02
N ASN A 296 -2.38 -3.15 -11.00
CA ASN A 296 -3.84 -3.14 -11.01
C ASN A 296 -4.47 -4.50 -10.75
N GLY A 297 -3.68 -5.52 -10.39
CA GLY A 297 -4.17 -6.85 -10.06
C GLY A 297 -4.55 -7.69 -11.28
N PHE A 298 -4.17 -7.28 -12.50
CA PHE A 298 -4.34 -8.10 -13.70
C PHE A 298 -3.13 -9.02 -13.86
N GLY A 299 -3.38 -10.31 -14.13
CA GLY A 299 -2.35 -11.34 -14.13
C GLY A 299 -2.48 -12.32 -15.30
N LEU A 300 -1.80 -13.47 -15.15
CA LEU A 300 -1.74 -14.50 -16.19
C LEU A 300 -3.10 -15.10 -16.53
N ASP A 301 -3.98 -15.28 -15.54
CA ASP A 301 -5.30 -15.87 -15.78
C ASP A 301 -6.19 -14.94 -16.62
N ASP A 302 -6.06 -13.63 -16.43
CA ASP A 302 -6.75 -12.66 -17.28
C ASP A 302 -6.23 -12.74 -18.73
N LEU A 303 -4.91 -12.86 -18.93
CA LEU A 303 -4.31 -13.06 -20.26
C LEU A 303 -4.75 -14.38 -20.92
N ARG A 304 -4.87 -15.45 -20.15
CA ARG A 304 -5.36 -16.75 -20.64
C ARG A 304 -6.84 -16.68 -21.01
N ALA A 305 -7.64 -15.90 -20.27
CA ALA A 305 -9.06 -15.70 -20.55
C ALA A 305 -9.28 -14.87 -21.83
N LEU A 306 -8.32 -14.03 -22.22
CA LEU A 306 -8.35 -13.36 -23.52
C LEU A 306 -8.13 -14.38 -24.63
N THR A 307 -9.01 -14.37 -25.64
CA THR A 307 -8.77 -15.00 -26.94
C THR A 307 -8.20 -13.94 -27.87
N PRO A 308 -6.98 -14.13 -28.40
CA PRO A 308 -6.42 -13.21 -29.38
C PRO A 308 -7.35 -13.05 -30.59
N ASP A 309 -7.50 -11.82 -31.05
CA ASP A 309 -8.26 -11.48 -32.25
C ASP A 309 -7.61 -12.09 -33.52
N ASP A 310 -8.43 -12.60 -34.43
CA ASP A 310 -7.94 -13.30 -35.62
C ASP A 310 -7.12 -12.38 -36.54
N GLU A 311 -7.52 -11.11 -36.69
CA GLU A 311 -6.78 -10.12 -37.49
C GLU A 311 -5.43 -9.82 -36.83
N PHE A 312 -5.42 -9.65 -35.51
CA PHE A 312 -4.18 -9.51 -34.75
C PHE A 312 -3.23 -10.69 -34.97
N MET A 313 -3.75 -11.92 -34.87
CA MET A 313 -2.94 -13.14 -35.03
C MET A 313 -2.39 -13.28 -36.44
N GLN A 314 -3.19 -12.99 -37.48
CA GLN A 314 -2.72 -13.00 -38.87
C GLN A 314 -1.62 -11.97 -39.11
N GLN A 315 -1.78 -10.77 -38.56
CA GLN A 315 -0.78 -9.71 -38.70
C GLN A 315 0.51 -10.05 -37.94
N LEU A 316 0.40 -10.58 -36.72
CA LEU A 316 1.55 -11.01 -35.91
C LEU A 316 2.29 -12.16 -36.59
N GLY A 317 1.56 -13.16 -37.11
CA GLY A 317 2.11 -14.28 -37.85
C GLY A 317 2.88 -13.83 -39.10
N SER A 318 2.28 -12.95 -39.90
CA SER A 318 2.92 -12.36 -41.08
C SER A 318 4.21 -11.62 -40.73
N LEU A 319 4.22 -10.90 -39.59
CA LEU A 319 5.38 -10.16 -39.13
C LEU A 319 6.51 -11.09 -38.68
N LEU A 320 6.18 -12.17 -37.96
CA LEU A 320 7.13 -13.21 -37.55
C LEU A 320 7.70 -13.97 -38.76
N GLU A 321 6.86 -14.37 -39.71
CA GLU A 321 7.29 -15.07 -40.93
C GLU A 321 8.26 -14.22 -41.78
N GLN A 322 7.97 -12.93 -41.94
CA GLN A 322 8.81 -12.04 -42.74
C GLN A 322 10.14 -11.66 -42.08
N LYS A 323 10.18 -11.59 -40.74
CA LYS A 323 11.33 -11.04 -40.00
C LYS A 323 12.14 -12.11 -39.27
N GLY A 324 11.55 -13.27 -38.98
CA GLY A 324 12.09 -14.30 -38.08
C GLY A 324 12.11 -13.88 -36.60
N GLU A 325 12.21 -12.58 -36.34
CA GLU A 325 12.26 -11.97 -35.03
C GLU A 325 11.53 -10.61 -35.08
N VAL A 326 10.65 -10.37 -34.11
CA VAL A 326 9.91 -9.11 -33.99
C VAL A 326 10.42 -8.34 -32.79
N GLN A 327 10.94 -7.12 -33.04
CA GLN A 327 11.35 -6.18 -32.01
C GLN A 327 10.21 -5.20 -31.69
N ARG A 328 10.25 -4.59 -30.51
CA ARG A 328 9.22 -3.64 -30.06
C ARG A 328 8.86 -2.58 -31.09
N TRP A 329 9.83 -1.92 -31.69
CA TRP A 329 9.57 -0.85 -32.66
C TRP A 329 8.90 -1.36 -33.95
N MET A 330 9.14 -2.62 -34.34
CA MET A 330 8.48 -3.25 -35.48
C MET A 330 7.02 -3.52 -35.13
N PHE A 331 6.78 -4.06 -33.94
CA PHE A 331 5.45 -4.31 -33.40
C PHE A 331 4.65 -3.01 -33.27
N GLU A 332 5.18 -2.01 -32.57
CA GLU A 332 4.49 -0.73 -32.37
C GLU A 332 4.27 0.07 -33.66
N ARG A 333 5.02 -0.24 -34.74
CA ARG A 333 4.77 0.32 -36.07
C ARG A 333 3.67 -0.43 -36.82
N ALA A 334 3.54 -1.73 -36.57
CA ALA A 334 2.53 -2.58 -37.18
C ALA A 334 1.14 -2.35 -36.55
N PHE A 335 1.09 -2.09 -35.24
CA PHE A 335 -0.15 -1.90 -34.49
C PHE A 335 -0.37 -0.43 -34.13
N GLU A 336 -1.58 0.08 -34.36
CA GLU A 336 -1.94 1.49 -34.16
C GLU A 336 -1.60 1.99 -32.75
N ARG A 337 -1.01 3.20 -32.67
CA ARG A 337 -0.50 3.77 -31.41
C ARG A 337 -1.57 3.87 -30.32
N GLU A 338 -2.80 4.19 -30.70
CA GLU A 338 -3.95 4.36 -29.80
C GLU A 338 -4.45 3.03 -29.24
N ARG A 339 -4.10 1.91 -29.88
CA ARG A 339 -4.50 0.55 -29.49
C ARG A 339 -3.35 -0.25 -28.89
N LEU A 340 -2.20 0.36 -28.60
CA LEU A 340 -1.03 -0.39 -28.13
C LEU A 340 -1.27 -1.15 -26.83
N ALA A 341 -1.99 -0.58 -25.86
CA ALA A 341 -2.30 -1.30 -24.62
C ALA A 341 -3.08 -2.60 -24.91
N TRP A 342 -4.10 -2.51 -25.77
CA TRP A 342 -4.83 -3.67 -26.26
C TRP A 342 -3.90 -4.64 -27.01
N ALA A 343 -3.08 -4.16 -27.94
CA ALA A 343 -2.18 -5.00 -28.73
C ALA A 343 -1.15 -5.74 -27.85
N TYR A 344 -0.64 -5.12 -26.79
CA TYR A 344 0.23 -5.78 -25.82
C TYR A 344 -0.49 -6.89 -25.05
N ASP A 345 -1.78 -6.72 -24.70
CA ASP A 345 -2.56 -7.79 -24.07
C ASP A 345 -2.80 -8.95 -25.03
N GLN A 346 -3.10 -8.66 -26.30
CA GLN A 346 -3.23 -9.67 -27.36
C GLN A 346 -1.92 -10.43 -27.57
N LEU A 347 -0.79 -9.71 -27.66
CA LEU A 347 0.54 -10.28 -27.81
C LEU A 347 0.87 -11.24 -26.67
N GLN A 348 0.68 -10.81 -25.43
CA GLN A 348 1.00 -11.64 -24.27
C GLN A 348 0.07 -12.85 -24.15
N SER A 349 -1.20 -12.71 -24.54
CA SER A 349 -2.11 -13.86 -24.65
C SER A 349 -1.64 -14.85 -25.73
N ALA A 350 -1.21 -14.36 -26.90
CA ALA A 350 -0.64 -15.19 -27.96
C ALA A 350 0.64 -15.91 -27.50
N VAL A 351 1.52 -15.23 -26.74
CA VAL A 351 2.73 -15.85 -26.15
C VAL A 351 2.36 -17.07 -25.30
N LEU A 352 1.32 -16.97 -24.46
CA LEU A 352 0.89 -18.08 -23.60
C LEU A 352 0.25 -19.25 -24.37
N ARG A 353 -0.37 -18.98 -25.53
CA ARG A 353 -1.13 -19.97 -26.31
C ARG A 353 -0.28 -20.66 -27.37
N GLU A 354 0.53 -19.90 -28.09
CA GLU A 354 1.32 -20.38 -29.22
C GLU A 354 2.76 -20.77 -28.83
N GLY A 355 3.13 -20.58 -27.55
CA GLY A 355 4.47 -20.93 -27.07
C GLY A 355 5.57 -20.06 -27.70
N LEU A 356 5.30 -18.78 -27.95
CA LEU A 356 6.27 -17.84 -28.49
C LEU A 356 7.33 -17.48 -27.44
N LEU A 357 8.56 -17.21 -27.88
CA LEU A 357 9.62 -16.72 -27.02
C LEU A 357 9.55 -15.20 -26.92
N TYR A 358 9.09 -14.69 -25.78
CA TYR A 358 8.98 -13.28 -25.48
C TYR A 358 9.98 -12.87 -24.39
N GLU A 359 10.93 -12.01 -24.75
CA GLU A 359 12.03 -11.59 -23.88
C GLU A 359 12.06 -10.06 -23.80
N THR A 360 12.11 -9.53 -22.58
CA THR A 360 12.12 -8.09 -22.29
C THR A 360 13.42 -7.68 -21.63
N TRP A 361 13.90 -6.48 -21.94
CA TRP A 361 15.07 -5.91 -21.28
C TRP A 361 14.96 -4.40 -21.20
N LEU A 362 15.69 -3.81 -20.26
CA LEU A 362 15.68 -2.36 -20.06
C LEU A 362 16.67 -1.72 -21.04
N ILE A 363 16.23 -0.72 -21.80
CA ILE A 363 17.08 0.12 -22.64
C ILE A 363 16.94 1.58 -22.23
N GLU A 364 18.01 2.35 -22.43
CA GLU A 364 17.96 3.81 -22.30
C GLU A 364 17.23 4.41 -23.51
N ARG A 365 16.38 5.41 -23.25
CA ARG A 365 15.66 6.15 -24.29
C ARG A 365 16.65 7.01 -25.07
N ARG A 366 16.67 6.81 -26.38
CA ARG A 366 17.51 7.62 -27.29
C ARG A 366 17.20 9.12 -27.24
N ASP A 367 15.95 9.48 -26.95
CA ASP A 367 15.48 10.88 -26.92
C ASP A 367 15.52 11.51 -25.53
N MET A 368 15.77 10.73 -24.47
CA MET A 368 15.80 11.19 -23.08
C MET A 368 16.87 10.44 -22.29
N PRO A 369 18.13 10.93 -22.28
CA PRO A 369 19.20 10.34 -21.47
C PRO A 369 18.77 10.19 -20.01
N ASN A 370 19.18 9.10 -19.37
CA ASN A 370 18.78 8.67 -18.02
C ASN A 370 17.29 8.30 -17.84
N ARG A 371 16.51 8.23 -18.92
CA ARG A 371 15.19 7.57 -18.89
C ARG A 371 15.28 6.23 -19.56
N TYR A 372 14.67 5.23 -18.93
CA TYR A 372 14.71 3.87 -19.40
C TYR A 372 13.32 3.39 -19.81
N ILE A 373 13.25 2.54 -20.81
CA ILE A 373 12.04 1.85 -21.26
C ILE A 373 12.34 0.37 -21.40
N PHE A 374 11.33 -0.48 -21.25
CA PHE A 374 11.46 -1.88 -21.60
C PHE A 374 11.32 -2.04 -23.11
N ASP A 375 12.35 -2.61 -23.73
CA ASP A 375 12.27 -3.15 -25.08
C ASP A 375 11.88 -4.63 -25.00
N PHE A 376 11.50 -5.20 -26.14
CA PHE A 376 11.23 -6.63 -26.22
C PHE A 376 11.64 -7.20 -27.57
N ARG A 377 11.78 -8.53 -27.55
CA ARG A 377 11.90 -9.36 -28.73
C ARG A 377 10.99 -10.57 -28.62
N LEU A 378 10.40 -10.91 -29.76
CA LEU A 378 9.51 -12.03 -29.94
C LEU A 378 10.06 -12.94 -31.05
N ARG A 379 10.10 -14.24 -30.80
CA ARG A 379 10.48 -15.27 -31.78
C ARG A 379 9.56 -16.50 -31.68
N LEU A 380 9.58 -17.33 -32.71
CA LEU A 380 9.07 -18.71 -32.61
C LEU A 380 9.97 -19.51 -31.66
N SER A 381 9.41 -20.52 -30.98
CA SER A 381 10.13 -21.39 -30.03
C SER A 381 11.16 -22.30 -30.66
#